data_AF-A0A5P9PEM1-F1
#
_entry.id   AF-A0A5P9PEM1-F1
#
_cell.length_a   1.000
_cell.length_b   1.000
_cell.length_c   1.000
_cell.angle_alpha   90.00
_cell.angle_beta   90.00
_cell.angle_gamma   90.00
#
_symmetry.space_group_name_H-M   'P 1'
#
loop_
_entity.id
_entity.type
_entity.pdbx_description
1 polymer ?
#
loop_
_entity_poly.entity_id
_entity_poly.type
_entity_poly.pdbx_seq_one_letter_code
_entity_poly.pdbx_strand_id
1 'polypeptide(L)'
;MSLAEHVLRGQLVAGYDGGVDERKAIIEATAGRSAVEHRAELARHTTRLEGVWARAGDADWTRPVTFHNADLAATVYCRWREVWIHLVDLAVGVGPDDWPEALACHAIDFLLSRLPSGTCLRAVDGQHRWSVGDGTGIVVTGRVRDLAAWLAGRTPTLLPLAAEGLPDLGPWSPRPPPRSGRT
;
A
#
# COMPACT_ATOMS: atom_id res chain seq x y z
N MET A 1 7.23 19.83 5.12
CA MET A 1 5.75 19.79 5.04
C MET A 1 5.36 18.48 4.38
N SER A 2 4.21 17.89 4.72
CA SER A 2 3.77 16.67 4.03
C SER A 2 3.32 16.99 2.60
N LEU A 3 3.28 15.98 1.74
CA LEU A 3 2.77 16.14 0.37
C LEU A 3 1.30 16.60 0.36
N ALA A 4 0.47 16.09 1.28
CA ALA A 4 -0.91 16.57 1.48
C ALA A 4 -1.00 18.07 1.84
N GLU A 5 -0.06 18.59 2.64
CA GLU A 5 0.00 20.01 2.99
C GLU A 5 0.30 20.93 1.80
N HIS A 6 1.07 20.43 0.83
CA HIS A 6 1.36 21.18 -0.39
C HIS A 6 0.18 21.17 -1.34
N VAL A 7 -0.50 20.01 -1.48
CA VAL A 7 -1.71 19.90 -2.30
C VAL A 7 -2.74 20.93 -1.87
N LEU A 8 -3.09 21.01 -0.58
CA LEU A 8 -4.08 21.98 -0.09
C LEU A 8 -3.68 23.44 -0.36
N ARG A 9 -2.40 23.72 -0.59
CA ARG A 9 -1.87 25.05 -0.92
C ARG A 9 -1.80 25.36 -2.42
N GLY A 10 -2.24 24.48 -3.32
CA GLY A 10 -2.01 24.72 -4.76
C GLY A 10 -0.73 24.10 -5.31
N GLN A 11 0.06 23.43 -4.48
CA GLN A 11 1.44 23.10 -4.82
C GLN A 11 1.58 21.61 -5.13
N LEU A 12 2.17 21.31 -6.28
CA LEU A 12 2.58 19.96 -6.66
C LEU A 12 4.08 19.83 -6.38
N VAL A 13 4.41 19.08 -5.33
CA VAL A 13 5.80 18.86 -4.91
C VAL A 13 6.13 17.37 -4.90
N ALA A 14 7.43 17.05 -4.94
CA ALA A 14 7.91 15.70 -4.69
C ALA A 14 7.55 15.24 -3.26
N GLY A 15 7.40 13.92 -3.06
CA GLY A 15 7.22 13.37 -1.71
C GLY A 15 8.48 13.55 -0.82
N TYR A 16 9.65 13.49 -1.45
CA TYR A 16 10.97 13.79 -0.88
C TYR A 16 11.72 14.63 -1.92
N ASP A 17 12.28 15.76 -1.51
CA ASP A 17 12.95 16.71 -2.42
C ASP A 17 14.23 16.10 -3.01
N GLY A 18 14.98 15.35 -2.21
CA GLY A 18 16.13 14.53 -2.62
C GLY A 18 15.76 13.10 -3.04
N GLY A 19 14.47 12.82 -3.24
CA GLY A 19 14.00 11.54 -3.76
C GLY A 19 14.31 10.34 -2.87
N VAL A 20 14.72 9.22 -3.50
CA VAL A 20 14.95 7.95 -2.80
C VAL A 20 16.12 8.02 -1.82
N ASP A 21 17.15 8.80 -2.13
CA ASP A 21 18.36 8.88 -1.30
C ASP A 21 18.12 9.69 -0.03
N GLU A 22 17.39 10.81 -0.14
CA GLU A 22 16.93 11.55 1.05
C GLU A 22 16.03 10.66 1.93
N ARG A 23 15.07 9.94 1.32
CA ARG A 23 14.22 8.99 2.07
C ARG A 23 15.06 7.96 2.84
N LYS A 24 16.06 7.36 2.19
CA LYS A 24 16.96 6.38 2.82
C LYS A 24 17.75 7.02 3.96
N ALA A 25 18.34 8.19 3.73
CA ALA A 25 19.15 8.89 4.73
C ALA A 25 18.32 9.24 5.98
N ILE A 26 17.07 9.70 5.81
CA ILE A 26 16.16 9.99 6.93
C ILE A 26 15.85 8.71 7.72
N ILE A 27 15.56 7.59 7.04
CA ILE A 27 15.31 6.31 7.70
C ILE A 27 16.55 5.89 8.50
N GLU A 28 17.73 5.90 7.89
CA GLU A 28 18.96 5.45 8.52
C GLU A 28 19.34 6.31 9.73
N ALA A 29 19.22 7.64 9.59
CA ALA A 29 19.51 8.59 10.67
C ALA A 29 18.55 8.47 11.85
N THR A 30 17.36 7.90 11.65
CA THR A 30 16.31 7.81 12.68
C THR A 30 16.05 6.39 13.18
N ALA A 31 16.63 5.36 12.55
CA ALA A 31 16.43 3.95 12.88
C ALA A 31 16.91 3.58 14.29
N GLY A 32 17.92 4.30 14.81
CA GLY A 32 18.48 4.06 16.15
C GLY A 32 17.69 4.69 17.31
N ARG A 33 16.56 5.34 17.05
CA ARG A 33 15.74 5.96 18.11
C ARG A 33 15.17 4.89 19.04
N SER A 34 14.99 5.26 20.30
CA SER A 34 14.27 4.44 21.26
C SER A 34 12.80 4.27 20.86
N ALA A 35 12.16 3.22 21.40
CA ALA A 35 10.73 3.00 21.18
C ALA A 35 9.86 4.18 21.68
N VAL A 36 10.28 4.89 22.74
CA VAL A 36 9.57 6.07 23.24
C VAL A 36 9.64 7.22 22.23
N GLU A 37 10.82 7.48 21.67
CA GLU A 37 11.01 8.50 20.64
C GLU A 37 10.25 8.17 19.35
N HIS A 38 10.29 6.92 18.89
CA HIS A 38 9.51 6.49 17.73
C HIS A 38 8.00 6.65 17.96
N ARG A 39 7.48 6.33 19.15
CA ARG A 39 6.06 6.54 19.48
C ARG A 39 5.69 8.02 19.49
N ALA A 40 6.53 8.87 20.08
CA ALA A 40 6.29 10.31 20.13
C ALA A 40 6.28 10.92 18.71
N GLU A 41 7.24 10.54 17.87
CA GLU A 41 7.32 10.99 16.49
C GLU A 41 6.16 10.47 15.63
N LEU A 42 5.77 9.21 15.80
CA LEU A 42 4.60 8.63 15.13
C LEU A 42 3.31 9.38 15.50
N ALA A 43 3.11 9.68 16.78
CA ALA A 43 1.96 10.46 17.25
C ALA A 43 1.95 11.86 16.61
N ARG A 44 3.09 12.57 16.68
CA ARG A 44 3.25 13.91 16.08
C ARG A 44 2.96 13.92 14.58
N HIS A 45 3.50 12.96 13.83
CA HIS A 45 3.29 12.86 12.39
C HIS A 45 1.85 12.46 12.04
N THR A 46 1.23 11.59 12.82
CA THR A 46 -0.16 11.16 12.62
C THR A 46 -1.12 12.33 12.85
N THR A 47 -1.02 13.02 13.98
CA THR A 47 -1.84 14.22 14.27
C THR A 47 -1.69 15.28 13.19
N ARG A 48 -0.47 15.51 12.70
CA ARG A 48 -0.23 16.46 11.61
C ARG A 48 -0.92 16.03 10.30
N LEU A 49 -0.79 14.75 9.92
CA LEU A 49 -1.37 14.23 8.69
C LEU A 49 -2.90 14.24 8.73
N GLU A 50 -3.49 13.77 9.83
CA GLU A 50 -4.94 13.79 10.05
C GLU A 50 -5.48 15.22 10.09
N GLY A 51 -4.77 16.14 10.75
CA GLY A 51 -5.14 17.55 10.76
C GLY A 51 -5.13 18.18 9.36
N VAL A 52 -4.33 17.66 8.42
CA VAL A 52 -4.32 18.11 7.03
C VAL A 52 -5.51 17.54 6.27
N TRP A 53 -5.74 16.24 6.37
CA TRP A 53 -6.91 15.60 5.76
C TRP A 53 -8.24 16.17 6.26
N ALA A 54 -8.33 16.53 7.54
CA ALA A 54 -9.52 17.17 8.11
C ALA A 54 -9.85 18.55 7.52
N ARG A 55 -8.89 19.19 6.80
CA ARG A 55 -9.10 20.47 6.11
C ARG A 55 -9.38 20.30 4.62
N ALA A 56 -9.26 19.11 4.05
CA ALA A 56 -9.50 18.86 2.64
C ALA A 56 -11.00 18.95 2.33
N GLY A 57 -11.37 19.77 1.34
CA GLY A 57 -12.73 19.78 0.79
C GLY A 57 -12.93 18.68 -0.25
N ASP A 58 -14.17 18.47 -0.70
CA ASP A 58 -14.51 17.43 -1.68
C ASP A 58 -13.65 17.48 -2.96
N ALA A 59 -13.41 18.69 -3.47
CA ALA A 59 -12.59 18.90 -4.65
C ALA A 59 -11.08 18.66 -4.42
N ASP A 60 -10.61 18.69 -3.17
CA ASP A 60 -9.18 18.49 -2.88
C ASP A 60 -8.74 17.04 -3.04
N TRP A 61 -9.65 16.09 -2.80
CA TRP A 61 -9.33 14.66 -2.83
C TRP A 61 -8.89 14.15 -4.20
N THR A 62 -9.34 14.79 -5.27
CA THR A 62 -9.00 14.44 -6.66
C THR A 62 -7.79 15.21 -7.19
N ARG A 63 -7.17 16.08 -6.37
CA ARG A 63 -6.02 16.88 -6.80
C ARG A 63 -4.78 15.99 -6.94
N PRO A 64 -3.95 16.23 -7.97
CA PRO A 64 -2.83 15.36 -8.28
C PRO A 64 -1.74 15.46 -7.21
N VAL A 65 -1.07 14.33 -7.01
CA VAL A 65 0.15 14.20 -6.22
C VAL A 65 1.25 13.53 -7.05
N THR A 66 2.51 13.85 -6.75
CA THR A 66 3.66 13.21 -7.42
C THR A 66 3.83 11.74 -7.00
N PHE A 67 3.36 11.39 -5.80
CA PHE A 67 3.40 10.02 -5.27
C PHE A 67 2.56 9.09 -6.15
N HIS A 68 3.24 8.13 -6.81
CA HIS A 68 2.65 7.19 -7.78
C HIS A 68 1.80 7.85 -8.90
N ASN A 69 2.01 9.13 -9.20
CA ASN A 69 1.17 9.89 -10.15
C ASN A 69 -0.34 9.78 -9.83
N ALA A 70 -0.69 9.77 -8.55
CA ALA A 70 -2.05 9.56 -8.06
C ALA A 70 -2.73 10.87 -7.64
N ASP A 71 -3.82 10.79 -6.89
CA ASP A 71 -4.50 11.92 -6.26
C ASP A 71 -4.27 11.97 -4.73
N LEU A 72 -4.79 13.00 -4.08
CA LEU A 72 -4.69 13.15 -2.62
C LEU A 72 -5.35 11.97 -1.88
N ALA A 73 -6.47 11.45 -2.38
CA ALA A 73 -7.16 10.29 -1.78
C ALA A 73 -6.26 9.05 -1.72
N ALA A 74 -5.41 8.82 -2.73
CA ALA A 74 -4.43 7.74 -2.71
C ALA A 74 -3.47 7.78 -1.50
N THR A 75 -3.23 8.95 -0.89
CA THR A 75 -2.42 9.07 0.33
C THR A 75 -3.09 8.44 1.55
N VAL A 76 -4.42 8.49 1.63
CA VAL A 76 -5.21 7.84 2.69
C VAL A 76 -5.14 6.33 2.53
N TYR A 77 -5.39 5.84 1.32
CA TYR A 77 -5.30 4.42 0.98
C TYR A 77 -3.90 3.85 1.18
N CYS A 78 -2.86 4.66 0.90
CA CYS A 78 -1.48 4.31 1.21
C CYS A 78 -1.29 4.15 2.72
N ARG A 79 -1.68 5.15 3.51
CA ARG A 79 -1.55 5.08 4.97
C ARG A 79 -2.31 3.90 5.57
N TRP A 80 -3.50 3.60 5.06
CA TRP A 80 -4.30 2.46 5.52
C TRP A 80 -3.56 1.13 5.33
N ARG A 81 -2.95 0.91 4.16
CA ARG A 81 -2.10 -0.26 3.91
C ARG A 81 -0.86 -0.27 4.82
N GLU A 82 -0.12 0.85 4.87
CA GLU A 82 1.12 0.97 5.64
C GLU A 82 0.92 0.62 7.11
N VAL A 83 -0.15 1.11 7.73
CA VAL A 83 -0.43 0.84 9.15
C VAL A 83 -0.67 -0.65 9.38
N TRP A 84 -1.59 -1.27 8.65
CA TRP A 84 -1.95 -2.66 8.90
C TRP A 84 -0.85 -3.65 8.53
N ILE A 85 -0.12 -3.41 7.43
CA ILE A 85 1.01 -4.26 7.06
C ILE A 85 2.14 -4.12 8.08
N HIS A 86 2.47 -2.91 8.52
CA HIS A 86 3.56 -2.73 9.46
C HIS A 86 3.21 -3.11 10.90
N LEU A 87 1.93 -3.21 11.28
CA LEU A 87 1.54 -3.84 12.54
C LEU A 87 1.90 -5.33 12.55
N VAL A 88 1.77 -6.02 11.41
CA VAL A 88 2.27 -7.39 11.22
C VAL A 88 3.79 -7.42 11.31
N ASP A 89 4.48 -6.53 10.58
CA ASP A 89 5.95 -6.50 10.57
C ASP A 89 6.57 -6.18 11.94
N LEU A 90 5.91 -5.35 12.75
CA LEU A 90 6.34 -5.01 14.11
C LEU A 90 6.10 -6.14 15.12
N ALA A 91 5.36 -7.19 14.74
CA ALA A 91 5.06 -8.35 15.60
C ALA A 91 4.43 -7.98 16.95
N VAL A 92 3.54 -6.99 16.96
CA VAL A 92 2.88 -6.48 18.19
C VAL A 92 1.58 -7.23 18.55
N GLY A 93 1.42 -8.45 18.04
CA GLY A 93 0.22 -9.27 18.26
C GLY A 93 -0.93 -9.01 17.29
N VAL A 94 -0.66 -8.31 16.18
CA VAL A 94 -1.60 -8.14 15.05
C VAL A 94 -1.09 -8.97 13.89
N GLY A 95 -1.95 -9.84 13.35
CA GLY A 95 -1.66 -10.70 12.19
C GLY A 95 -2.57 -10.40 10.99
N PRO A 96 -2.35 -11.08 9.86
CA PRO A 96 -3.24 -11.00 8.70
C PRO A 96 -4.71 -11.33 9.01
N ASP A 97 -4.99 -12.20 9.98
CA ASP A 97 -6.37 -12.54 10.37
C ASP A 97 -7.14 -11.35 10.95
N ASP A 98 -6.44 -10.36 11.52
CA ASP A 98 -7.04 -9.16 12.09
C ASP A 98 -7.40 -8.11 11.02
N TRP A 99 -6.94 -8.29 9.78
CA TRP A 99 -7.18 -7.32 8.71
C TRP A 99 -8.69 -7.19 8.43
N PRO A 100 -9.24 -5.97 8.35
CA PRO A 100 -10.59 -5.79 7.85
C PRO A 100 -10.70 -6.37 6.43
N GLU A 101 -11.83 -7.00 6.09
CA GLU A 101 -12.02 -7.58 4.75
C GLU A 101 -11.83 -6.53 3.64
N ALA A 102 -12.36 -5.32 3.85
CA ALA A 102 -12.19 -4.21 2.91
C ALA A 102 -10.71 -3.83 2.70
N LEU A 103 -9.87 -3.93 3.73
CA LEU A 103 -8.44 -3.73 3.59
C LEU A 103 -7.81 -4.85 2.76
N ALA A 104 -8.17 -6.11 3.03
CA ALA A 104 -7.63 -7.26 2.31
C ALA A 104 -7.96 -7.17 0.81
N CYS A 105 -9.21 -6.87 0.46
CA CYS A 105 -9.62 -6.63 -0.93
C CYS A 105 -8.84 -5.47 -1.57
N HIS A 106 -8.74 -4.33 -0.88
CA HIS A 106 -7.98 -3.17 -1.36
C HIS A 106 -6.48 -3.47 -1.55
N ALA A 107 -5.88 -4.24 -0.65
CA ALA A 107 -4.49 -4.67 -0.76
C ALA A 107 -4.29 -5.60 -1.96
N ILE A 108 -5.23 -6.53 -2.19
CA ILE A 108 -5.22 -7.39 -3.40
C ILE A 108 -5.27 -6.52 -4.64
N ASP A 109 -6.25 -5.63 -4.77
CA ASP A 109 -6.40 -4.75 -5.95
C ASP A 109 -5.13 -3.95 -6.24
N PHE A 110 -4.50 -3.40 -5.20
CA PHE A 110 -3.24 -2.66 -5.31
C PHE A 110 -2.06 -3.54 -5.74
N LEU A 111 -2.01 -4.80 -5.30
CA LEU A 111 -0.88 -5.71 -5.51
C LEU A 111 -1.08 -6.69 -6.67
N LEU A 112 -2.23 -6.64 -7.36
CA LEU A 112 -2.52 -7.55 -8.48
C LEU A 112 -1.45 -7.51 -9.56
N SER A 113 -0.85 -6.35 -9.83
CA SER A 113 0.21 -6.21 -10.83
C SER A 113 1.48 -7.01 -10.53
N ARG A 114 1.59 -7.56 -9.32
CA ARG A 114 2.69 -8.48 -8.95
C ARG A 114 2.50 -9.87 -9.56
N LEU A 115 1.29 -10.25 -9.93
CA LEU A 115 1.03 -11.58 -10.48
C LEU A 115 1.35 -11.63 -11.97
N PRO A 116 1.79 -12.80 -12.49
CA PRO A 116 1.92 -12.99 -13.91
C PRO A 116 0.55 -12.90 -14.61
N SER A 117 0.56 -12.40 -15.85
CA SER A 117 -0.65 -12.38 -16.70
C SER A 117 -1.22 -13.79 -16.88
N GLY A 118 -2.54 -13.91 -16.89
CA GLY A 118 -3.26 -15.17 -16.89
C GLY A 118 -3.58 -15.73 -15.50
N THR A 119 -3.10 -15.09 -14.42
CA THR A 119 -3.40 -15.53 -13.04
C THR A 119 -4.79 -15.09 -12.60
N CYS A 120 -5.50 -15.98 -11.92
CA CYS A 120 -6.76 -15.74 -11.26
C CYS A 120 -6.67 -16.04 -9.76
N LEU A 121 -7.15 -15.12 -8.94
CA LEU A 121 -7.32 -15.31 -7.50
C LEU A 121 -8.79 -15.56 -7.18
N ARG A 122 -9.06 -16.53 -6.30
CA ARG A 122 -10.41 -16.83 -5.79
C ARG A 122 -10.39 -16.90 -4.27
N ALA A 123 -11.13 -15.99 -3.64
CA ALA A 123 -11.41 -16.08 -2.21
C ALA A 123 -12.34 -17.26 -1.93
N VAL A 124 -12.05 -18.05 -0.90
CA VAL A 124 -12.87 -19.20 -0.47
C VAL A 124 -13.84 -18.86 0.65
N ASP A 125 -13.57 -17.77 1.38
CA ASP A 125 -14.37 -17.23 2.49
C ASP A 125 -15.29 -16.08 2.04
N GLY A 126 -15.45 -15.88 0.73
CA GLY A 126 -16.30 -14.87 0.13
C GLY A 126 -16.59 -15.16 -1.35
N GLN A 127 -17.14 -14.18 -2.05
CA GLN A 127 -17.43 -14.28 -3.50
C GLN A 127 -16.42 -13.53 -4.37
N HIS A 128 -15.37 -12.98 -3.76
CA HIS A 128 -14.41 -12.15 -4.48
C HIS A 128 -13.50 -12.98 -5.39
N ARG A 129 -13.30 -12.44 -6.59
CA ARG A 129 -12.43 -13.01 -7.63
C ARG A 129 -11.68 -11.87 -8.31
N TRP A 130 -10.40 -12.11 -8.57
CA TRP A 130 -9.53 -11.18 -9.30
C TRP A 130 -8.82 -11.92 -10.42
N SER A 131 -8.47 -11.19 -11.47
CA SER A 131 -7.71 -11.73 -12.60
C SER A 131 -6.71 -10.70 -13.12
N VAL A 132 -5.55 -11.18 -13.56
CA VAL A 132 -4.61 -10.41 -14.37
C VAL A 132 -4.66 -10.95 -15.79
N GLY A 133 -4.89 -10.09 -16.78
CA GLY A 133 -5.17 -10.55 -18.15
C GLY A 133 -6.51 -11.29 -18.24
N ASP A 134 -6.55 -12.41 -18.96
CA ASP A 134 -7.77 -13.21 -19.15
C ASP A 134 -8.09 -14.15 -17.96
N GLY A 135 -7.12 -14.37 -17.07
CA GLY A 135 -7.28 -15.22 -15.87
C GLY A 135 -7.53 -16.70 -16.17
N THR A 136 -7.09 -17.20 -17.34
CA THR A 136 -7.32 -18.60 -17.77
C THR A 136 -6.20 -19.57 -17.42
N GLY A 137 -5.07 -19.05 -16.91
CA GLY A 137 -3.91 -19.83 -16.51
C GLY A 137 -3.97 -20.26 -15.05
N ILE A 138 -3.09 -19.70 -14.22
CA ILE A 138 -2.89 -20.13 -12.83
C ILE A 138 -4.09 -19.72 -11.97
N VAL A 139 -4.71 -20.67 -11.28
CA VAL A 139 -5.76 -20.40 -10.30
C VAL A 139 -5.21 -20.54 -8.89
N VAL A 140 -5.17 -19.44 -8.16
CA VAL A 140 -4.80 -19.40 -6.74
C VAL A 140 -6.05 -19.24 -5.89
N THR A 141 -6.21 -20.10 -4.89
CA THR A 141 -7.35 -20.13 -3.97
C THR A 141 -6.89 -19.94 -2.54
N GLY A 142 -7.65 -19.22 -1.74
CA GLY A 142 -7.31 -19.00 -0.32
C GLY A 142 -8.32 -18.09 0.35
N ARG A 143 -8.20 -17.89 1.66
CA ARG A 143 -9.00 -16.85 2.33
C ARG A 143 -8.55 -15.48 1.85
N VAL A 144 -9.45 -14.49 1.81
CA VAL A 144 -9.14 -13.15 1.29
C VAL A 144 -7.94 -12.51 2.01
N ARG A 145 -7.83 -12.71 3.32
CA ARG A 145 -6.72 -12.21 4.15
C ARG A 145 -5.40 -12.92 3.87
N ASP A 146 -5.44 -14.23 3.64
CA ASP A 146 -4.27 -15.01 3.30
C ASP A 146 -3.75 -14.67 1.89
N LEU A 147 -4.65 -14.48 0.92
CA LEU A 147 -4.32 -14.01 -0.42
C LEU A 147 -3.67 -12.63 -0.37
N ALA A 148 -4.24 -11.71 0.41
CA ALA A 148 -3.70 -10.37 0.59
C ALA A 148 -2.32 -10.38 1.27
N ALA A 149 -2.13 -11.17 2.33
CA ALA A 149 -0.84 -11.29 3.02
C ALA A 149 0.24 -11.90 2.13
N TRP A 150 -0.09 -12.98 1.41
CA TRP A 150 0.82 -13.59 0.44
C TRP A 150 1.21 -12.61 -0.66
N LEU A 151 0.23 -11.91 -1.28
CA LEU A 151 0.52 -10.85 -2.25
C LEU A 151 1.34 -9.71 -1.65
N ALA A 152 1.23 -9.47 -0.35
CA ALA A 152 2.06 -8.51 0.37
C ALA A 152 3.46 -9.05 0.72
N GLY A 153 3.81 -10.27 0.30
CA GLY A 153 5.05 -10.93 0.65
C GLY A 153 5.21 -11.16 2.16
N ARG A 154 4.10 -11.24 2.90
CA ARG A 154 4.06 -11.61 4.32
C ARG A 154 3.58 -13.04 4.44
N THR A 155 3.87 -13.67 5.58
CA THR A 155 3.40 -15.02 5.88
C THR A 155 1.89 -14.99 6.15
N PRO A 156 1.08 -15.65 5.32
CA PRO A 156 -0.34 -15.83 5.62
C PRO A 156 -0.53 -16.82 6.78
N THR A 157 -1.70 -16.79 7.41
CA THR A 157 -2.02 -17.79 8.45
C THR A 157 -2.20 -19.17 7.81
N LEU A 158 -2.89 -19.22 6.65
CA LEU A 158 -2.99 -20.42 5.82
C LEU A 158 -2.43 -20.12 4.44
N LEU A 159 -1.49 -20.93 3.97
CA LEU A 159 -0.90 -20.72 2.66
C LEU A 159 -1.95 -20.90 1.55
N PRO A 160 -2.09 -19.93 0.63
CA PRO A 160 -2.94 -20.11 -0.55
C PRO A 160 -2.48 -21.31 -1.39
N LEU A 161 -3.41 -21.87 -2.15
CA LEU A 161 -3.22 -23.09 -2.93
C LEU A 161 -3.37 -22.82 -4.42
N ALA A 162 -2.49 -23.41 -5.22
CA ALA A 162 -2.57 -23.48 -6.68
C ALA A 162 -2.08 -24.86 -7.13
N ALA A 163 -2.60 -25.36 -8.25
CA ALA A 163 -2.39 -26.74 -8.70
C ALA A 163 -0.91 -27.10 -8.89
N GLU A 164 -0.11 -26.17 -9.43
CA GLU A 164 1.32 -26.36 -9.72
C GLU A 164 2.22 -25.58 -8.73
N GLY A 165 1.65 -25.13 -7.61
CA GLY A 165 2.31 -24.23 -6.66
C GLY A 165 2.05 -22.75 -6.94
N LEU A 166 2.42 -21.91 -5.97
CA LEU A 166 2.18 -20.46 -6.05
C LEU A 166 3.15 -19.81 -7.04
N PRO A 167 2.68 -18.89 -7.90
CA PRO A 167 3.56 -18.19 -8.82
C PRO A 167 4.49 -17.23 -8.07
N ASP A 168 5.66 -16.97 -8.67
CA ASP A 168 6.55 -15.91 -8.19
C ASP A 168 5.88 -14.54 -8.31
N LEU A 169 6.07 -13.72 -7.28
CA LEU A 169 5.53 -12.36 -7.24
C LEU A 169 6.55 -11.37 -7.81
N GLY A 170 6.09 -10.53 -8.73
CA GLY A 170 6.80 -9.36 -9.21
C GLY A 170 7.05 -8.29 -8.13
N PRO A 171 7.65 -7.15 -8.51
CA PRO A 171 8.03 -6.09 -7.58
C PRO A 171 6.82 -5.43 -6.90
N TRP A 172 7.00 -4.99 -5.66
CA TRP A 172 5.95 -4.35 -4.84
C TRP A 172 5.31 -3.12 -5.49
N SER A 173 6.12 -2.24 -6.06
CA SER A 173 5.64 -1.00 -6.65
C SER A 173 5.48 -1.17 -8.15
N PRO A 174 4.25 -1.14 -8.71
CA PRO A 174 4.09 -0.82 -10.11
C PRO A 174 4.59 0.61 -10.27
N ARG A 175 5.78 0.82 -10.85
CA ARG A 175 6.11 2.16 -11.35
C ARG A 175 5.21 2.37 -12.56
N PRO A 176 4.22 3.29 -12.52
CA PRO A 176 3.60 3.71 -13.75
C PRO A 176 4.70 4.30 -14.65
N PRO A 177 4.65 4.08 -15.98
CA PRO A 177 5.55 4.77 -16.89
C PRO A 177 5.40 6.30 -16.69
N PRO A 178 6.49 7.08 -16.88
CA PRO A 178 6.38 8.53 -16.83
C PRO A 178 5.29 8.99 -17.82
N ARG A 179 4.39 9.90 -17.40
CA ARG A 179 3.40 10.48 -18.32
C ARG A 179 4.17 11.13 -19.47
N SER A 180 3.91 10.70 -20.70
CA SER A 180 4.42 11.37 -21.89
C SER A 180 3.97 12.83 -21.82
N GLY A 181 4.95 13.74 -21.80
CA GLY A 181 4.69 15.17 -21.82
C GLY A 181 3.87 15.49 -23.05
N ARG A 182 2.74 16.17 -22.87
CA ARG A 182 2.14 16.92 -23.98
C ARG A 182 3.15 18.00 -24.35
N THR A 183 3.79 17.81 -25.51
CA THR A 183 4.45 18.87 -26.27
C THR A 183 3.44 19.94 -26.67
#